data_AF-A0A7V2UIS5-F1
#
_entry.id   AF-A0A7V2UIS5-F1
#
_cell.length_a   1.000
_cell.length_b   1.000
_cell.length_c   1.000
_cell.angle_alpha   90.00
_cell.angle_beta   90.00
_cell.angle_gamma   90.00
#
_symmetry.space_group_name_H-M   'P 1'
#
loop_
_entity.id
_entity.type
_entity.pdbx_description
1 polymer ?
#
loop_
_entity_poly.entity_id
_entity_poly.type
_entity_poly.pdbx_seq_one_letter_code
_entity_poly.pdbx_strand_id
1 'polypeptide(L)'
;RVDLYFDHEARAKEQIQRCATVHGNLVVLDLRNEETIWATNRFTIYAMYPQCNISIHVMWGVQKQNTVFATGKSILDRGSRTNVGELMLAYGGGGHNAAGTCQVDNDRAAEVLQQLVTRINADG
;
A
#
# COMPACT_ATOMS: atom_id res chain seq x y z
N ARG A 1 23.57 -5.48 15.12
CA ARG A 1 22.98 -5.48 13.75
C ARG A 1 21.71 -6.33 13.69
N VAL A 2 21.65 -7.45 14.42
CA VAL A 2 20.44 -8.30 14.54
C VAL A 2 19.42 -7.69 15.51
N ASP A 3 19.86 -7.10 16.63
CA ASP A 3 18.93 -6.53 17.63
C ASP A 3 18.14 -5.32 17.11
N LEU A 4 18.80 -4.45 16.34
CA LEU A 4 18.13 -3.30 15.68
C LEU A 4 17.08 -3.78 14.65
N TYR A 5 17.32 -4.91 13.98
CA TYR A 5 16.37 -5.46 13.01
C TYR A 5 15.12 -6.01 13.70
N PHE A 6 15.28 -6.77 14.79
CA PHE A 6 14.14 -7.30 15.55
C PHE A 6 13.35 -6.21 16.26
N ASP A 7 14.02 -5.17 16.77
CA ASP A 7 13.33 -4.01 17.36
C ASP A 7 12.52 -3.23 16.31
N HIS A 8 13.08 -3.03 15.11
CA HIS A 8 12.34 -2.42 14.00
C HIS A 8 11.19 -3.31 13.51
N GLU A 9 11.36 -4.63 13.45
CA GLU A 9 10.32 -5.55 12.98
C GLU A 9 9.09 -5.52 13.88
N ALA A 10 9.27 -5.55 15.21
CA ALA A 10 8.15 -5.48 16.15
C ALA A 10 7.41 -4.14 16.03
N ARG A 11 8.13 -3.03 15.96
CA ARG A 11 7.55 -1.68 15.80
C ARG A 11 6.84 -1.51 14.46
N ALA A 12 7.40 -2.05 13.38
CA ALA A 12 6.77 -2.03 12.07
C ALA A 12 5.50 -2.86 12.04
N LYS A 13 5.46 -4.03 12.70
CA LYS A 13 4.24 -4.84 12.80
C LYS A 13 3.15 -4.12 13.60
N GLU A 14 3.49 -3.49 14.73
CA GLU A 14 2.54 -2.66 15.49
C GLU A 14 1.99 -1.51 14.63
N GLN A 15 2.88 -0.77 13.97
CA GLN A 15 2.53 0.33 13.08
C GLN A 15 1.60 -0.14 11.95
N ILE A 16 1.95 -1.23 11.26
CA ILE A 16 1.11 -1.80 10.20
C ILE A 16 -0.26 -2.19 10.74
N GLN A 17 -0.34 -2.77 11.94
CA GLN A 17 -1.61 -3.18 12.54
C GLN A 17 -2.50 -1.97 12.86
N ARG A 18 -1.92 -0.87 13.34
CA ARG A 18 -2.65 0.36 13.68
C ARG A 18 -3.05 1.20 12.46
N CYS A 19 -2.22 1.21 11.43
CA CYS A 19 -2.37 2.08 10.26
C CYS A 19 -3.08 1.41 9.07
N ALA A 20 -3.28 0.08 9.10
CA ALA A 20 -3.91 -0.63 8.00
C ALA A 20 -5.42 -0.80 8.18
N THR A 21 -6.14 -0.72 7.07
CA THR A 21 -7.58 -0.98 6.97
C THR A 21 -7.84 -1.94 5.82
N VAL A 22 -8.69 -2.94 6.06
CA VAL A 22 -9.08 -3.93 5.04
C VAL A 22 -10.33 -3.46 4.30
N HIS A 23 -10.28 -3.51 2.97
CA HIS A 23 -11.36 -3.20 2.05
C HIS A 23 -11.54 -4.37 1.08
N GLY A 24 -12.36 -5.36 1.44
CA GLY A 24 -12.55 -6.58 0.64
C GLY A 24 -11.23 -7.35 0.46
N ASN A 25 -10.78 -7.54 -0.78
CA ASN A 25 -9.52 -8.25 -1.09
C ASN A 25 -8.26 -7.40 -0.93
N LEU A 26 -8.40 -6.11 -0.61
CA LEU A 26 -7.34 -5.12 -0.53
C LEU A 26 -7.06 -4.73 0.93
N VAL A 27 -5.78 -4.60 1.29
CA VAL A 27 -5.36 -3.88 2.50
C VAL A 27 -4.75 -2.52 2.15
N VAL A 28 -5.27 -1.45 2.74
CA VAL A 28 -4.73 -0.09 2.62
C VAL A 28 -3.95 0.23 3.89
N LEU A 29 -2.67 0.57 3.75
CA LEU A 29 -1.79 1.00 4.83
C LEU A 29 -1.50 2.49 4.68
N ASP A 30 -2.12 3.33 5.52
CA ASP A 30 -1.90 4.79 5.49
C ASP A 30 -0.88 5.23 6.54
N LEU A 31 0.32 5.58 6.08
CA LEU A 31 1.45 5.96 6.92
C LEU A 31 1.63 7.48 7.02
N ARG A 32 0.75 8.29 6.44
CA ARG A 32 0.91 9.76 6.40
C ARG A 32 0.86 10.41 7.77
N ASN A 33 0.19 9.78 8.73
CA ASN A 33 0.10 10.29 10.10
C ASN A 33 1.22 9.76 11.01
N GLU A 34 2.14 8.96 10.49
CA GLU A 34 3.28 8.43 11.24
C GLU A 34 4.50 9.35 11.08
N GLU A 35 5.14 9.72 12.18
CA GLU A 35 6.38 10.50 12.16
C GLU A 35 7.56 9.67 11.66
N THR A 36 7.64 8.42 12.07
CA THR A 36 8.68 7.46 11.68
C THR A 36 8.04 6.27 11.00
N ILE A 37 8.50 5.93 9.78
CA ILE A 37 8.12 4.68 9.11
C ILE A 37 9.17 3.62 9.45
N TRP A 38 8.77 2.58 10.19
CA TRP A 38 9.69 1.53 10.62
C TRP A 38 9.98 0.54 9.50
N ALA A 39 11.26 0.24 9.28
CA ALA A 39 11.68 -0.70 8.25
C ALA A 39 11.22 -2.13 8.58
N THR A 40 10.66 -2.82 7.59
CA THR A 40 10.33 -4.24 7.66
C THR A 40 10.48 -4.88 6.28
N ASN A 41 10.35 -6.21 6.23
CA ASN A 41 10.29 -6.92 4.96
C ASN A 41 9.06 -6.46 4.16
N ARG A 42 9.22 -6.20 2.86
CA ARG A 42 8.14 -5.78 1.95
C ARG A 42 6.96 -6.76 1.86
N PHE A 43 7.12 -7.99 2.35
CA PHE A 43 6.09 -9.02 2.38
C PHE A 43 5.37 -9.13 3.74
N THR A 44 5.83 -8.41 4.78
CA THR A 44 5.25 -8.44 6.13
C THR A 44 3.75 -8.12 6.11
N ILE A 45 3.34 -7.14 5.30
CA ILE A 45 1.93 -6.77 5.17
C ILE A 45 1.05 -7.94 4.70
N TYR A 46 1.53 -8.78 3.77
CA TYR A 46 0.76 -9.93 3.29
C TYR A 46 0.74 -11.08 4.30
N ALA A 47 1.79 -11.21 5.11
CA ALA A 47 1.80 -12.17 6.21
C ALA A 47 0.84 -11.77 7.33
N MET A 48 0.67 -10.46 7.58
CA MET A 48 -0.26 -9.92 8.57
C MET A 48 -1.72 -9.89 8.08
N TYR A 49 -1.92 -9.73 6.77
CA TYR A 49 -3.24 -9.70 6.13
C TYR A 49 -3.35 -10.79 5.05
N PRO A 50 -3.29 -12.09 5.43
CA PRO A 50 -3.31 -13.20 4.48
C PRO A 50 -4.62 -13.32 3.69
N GLN A 51 -5.70 -12.70 4.16
CA GLN A 51 -6.97 -12.59 3.46
C GLN A 51 -6.96 -11.57 2.31
N CYS A 52 -5.92 -10.76 2.18
CA CYS A 52 -5.78 -9.75 1.13
C CYS A 52 -4.77 -10.21 0.07
N ASN A 53 -5.18 -10.11 -1.19
CA ASN A 53 -4.36 -10.52 -2.34
C ASN A 53 -3.62 -9.34 -3.00
N ILE A 54 -3.83 -8.12 -2.49
CA ILE A 54 -3.24 -6.87 -2.96
C ILE A 54 -3.18 -5.84 -1.82
N SER A 55 -2.22 -4.92 -1.88
CA SER A 55 -2.07 -3.83 -0.90
C SER A 55 -1.87 -2.47 -1.57
N ILE A 56 -2.27 -1.40 -0.89
CA ILE A 56 -1.88 -0.01 -1.19
C ILE A 56 -1.16 0.56 0.03
N HIS A 57 0.04 1.10 -0.14
CA HIS A 57 0.70 1.95 0.83
C HIS A 57 0.42 3.41 0.46
N VAL A 58 -0.13 4.17 1.40
CA VAL A 58 -0.34 5.62 1.27
C VAL A 58 0.75 6.34 2.05
N MET A 59 1.53 7.16 1.36
CA MET A 59 2.67 7.87 1.94
C MET A 59 2.72 9.30 1.44
N TRP A 60 3.35 10.18 2.21
CA TRP A 60 3.74 11.48 1.68
C TRP A 60 4.82 11.30 0.62
N GLY A 61 4.71 12.02 -0.50
CA GLY A 61 5.84 12.18 -1.39
C GLY A 61 6.74 13.33 -0.95
N VAL A 62 7.47 13.91 -1.90
CA VAL A 62 8.55 14.85 -1.60
C VAL A 62 8.05 16.01 -0.74
N GLN A 63 8.67 16.19 0.44
CA GLN A 63 8.33 17.26 1.37
C GLN A 63 6.82 17.38 1.70
N LYS A 64 6.07 16.27 1.64
CA LYS A 64 4.61 16.24 1.81
C LYS A 64 3.81 17.08 0.79
N GLN A 65 4.40 17.41 -0.36
CA GLN A 65 3.73 18.20 -1.41
C GLN A 65 2.65 17.42 -2.16
N ASN A 66 2.71 16.08 -2.13
CA ASN A 66 1.77 15.19 -2.78
C ASN A 66 1.60 13.90 -1.96
N THR A 67 0.60 13.10 -2.34
CA THR A 67 0.34 11.78 -1.79
C THR A 67 0.73 10.72 -2.81
N VAL A 68 1.51 9.74 -2.35
CA VAL A 68 1.96 8.57 -3.12
C VAL A 68 1.07 7.39 -2.76
N PHE A 69 0.52 6.73 -3.78
CA PHE A 69 -0.09 5.41 -3.65
C PHE A 69 0.85 4.37 -4.27
N ALA A 70 1.39 3.48 -3.45
CA ALA A 70 2.21 2.36 -3.92
C ALA A 70 1.44 1.06 -3.77
N THR A 71 1.14 0.42 -4.90
CA THR A 71 0.28 -0.76 -4.97
C THR A 71 1.08 -1.99 -5.33
N GLY A 72 0.84 -3.12 -4.66
CA GLY A 72 1.52 -4.38 -4.93
C GLY A 72 0.64 -5.59 -4.67
N LYS A 73 0.77 -6.63 -5.49
CA LYS A 73 0.11 -7.92 -5.30
C LYS A 73 0.81 -8.76 -4.23
N SER A 74 0.01 -9.53 -3.50
CA SER A 74 0.51 -10.51 -2.53
C SER A 74 1.28 -11.61 -3.24
N ILE A 75 2.38 -12.05 -2.61
CA ILE A 75 3.13 -13.23 -3.06
C ILE A 75 2.56 -14.53 -2.48
N LEU A 76 1.75 -14.43 -1.42
CA LEU A 76 1.12 -15.53 -0.70
C LEU A 76 -0.21 -15.91 -1.34
N ASP A 77 -1.04 -14.91 -1.66
CA ASP A 77 -2.25 -15.06 -2.47
C ASP A 77 -2.06 -14.33 -3.80
N ARG A 78 -1.92 -15.10 -4.88
CA ARG A 78 -1.69 -14.57 -6.24
C ARG A 78 -2.98 -14.41 -7.04
N GLY A 79 -4.15 -14.41 -6.38
CA GLY A 79 -5.47 -14.36 -7.01
C GLY A 79 -5.87 -13.00 -7.58
N SER A 80 -5.19 -11.91 -7.22
CA SER A 80 -5.54 -10.56 -7.68
C SER A 80 -5.52 -10.43 -9.21
N ARG A 81 -6.65 -10.00 -9.78
CA ARG A 81 -6.85 -9.84 -11.24
C ARG A 81 -6.54 -8.43 -11.74
N THR A 82 -6.40 -7.44 -10.86
CA THR A 82 -6.04 -6.06 -11.22
C THR A 82 -4.72 -5.99 -11.98
N ASN A 83 -4.66 -5.35 -13.13
CA ASN A 83 -3.39 -4.94 -13.73
C ASN A 83 -2.91 -3.65 -13.04
N VAL A 84 -1.95 -3.77 -12.12
CA VAL A 84 -1.55 -2.65 -11.27
C VAL A 84 -0.90 -1.53 -12.08
N GLY A 85 -0.05 -1.87 -13.06
CA GLY A 85 0.63 -0.88 -13.89
C GLY A 85 -0.34 0.00 -14.67
N GLU A 86 -1.33 -0.62 -15.33
CA GLU A 86 -2.38 0.09 -16.06
C GLU A 86 -3.28 0.92 -15.14
N LEU A 87 -3.65 0.38 -13.97
CA LEU A 87 -4.45 1.10 -13.00
C LEU A 87 -3.73 2.38 -12.54
N MET A 88 -2.44 2.28 -12.19
CA MET A 88 -1.66 3.43 -11.74
C MET A 88 -1.39 4.43 -12.88
N LEU A 89 -1.25 3.97 -14.12
CA LEU A 89 -1.07 4.81 -15.30
C LEU A 89 -2.27 5.75 -15.53
N ALA A 90 -3.49 5.29 -15.24
CA ALA A 90 -4.70 6.11 -15.34
C ALA A 90 -4.70 7.34 -14.42
N TYR A 91 -3.84 7.36 -13.39
CA TYR A 91 -3.65 8.48 -12.46
C TYR A 91 -2.28 9.15 -12.63
N GLY A 92 -1.68 9.08 -13.83
CA GLY A 92 -0.39 9.71 -14.14
C GLY A 92 0.82 8.99 -13.55
N GLY A 93 0.62 7.78 -13.02
CA GLY A 93 1.67 6.92 -12.50
C GLY A 93 2.18 5.90 -13.51
N GLY A 94 2.55 4.73 -13.02
CA GLY A 94 2.94 3.61 -13.87
C GLY A 94 3.41 2.39 -13.07
N GLY A 95 3.94 1.40 -13.77
CA GLY A 95 4.43 0.16 -13.19
C GLY A 95 4.30 -1.01 -14.15
N HIS A 96 4.11 -2.19 -13.59
CA HIS A 96 3.86 -3.44 -14.31
C HIS A 96 2.68 -4.19 -13.68
N ASN A 97 2.30 -5.34 -14.24
CA ASN A 97 1.09 -6.07 -13.83
C ASN A 97 0.94 -6.29 -12.32
N ALA A 98 2.02 -6.62 -11.61
CA ALA A 98 1.98 -6.92 -10.17
C ALA A 98 2.30 -5.76 -9.21
N ALA A 99 2.81 -4.63 -9.70
CA ALA A 99 3.20 -3.51 -8.83
C ALA A 99 3.27 -2.20 -9.61
N GLY A 100 2.95 -1.10 -8.95
CA GLY A 100 2.98 0.22 -9.55
C GLY A 100 2.74 1.33 -8.54
N THR A 101 2.97 2.56 -8.96
CA THR A 101 2.77 3.74 -8.12
C THR A 101 2.12 4.86 -8.91
N CYS A 102 1.30 5.68 -8.25
CA CYS A 102 0.90 6.99 -8.75
C CYS A 102 1.08 8.05 -7.64
N GLN A 103 1.16 9.31 -8.05
CA GLN A 103 1.30 10.45 -7.16
C GLN A 103 0.22 11.47 -7.51
N VAL A 104 -0.50 11.95 -6.52
CA VAL A 104 -1.60 12.91 -6.72
C VAL A 104 -1.51 14.03 -5.71
N ASP A 105 -2.13 15.16 -6.06
CA ASP A 105 -2.27 16.29 -5.14
C ASP A 105 -2.99 15.87 -3.85
N ASN A 106 -2.61 16.48 -2.74
CA ASN A 106 -3.09 16.08 -1.41
C ASN A 106 -4.59 16.25 -1.23
N ASP A 107 -5.18 17.26 -1.86
CA ASP A 107 -6.62 17.53 -1.87
C ASP A 107 -7.41 16.45 -2.64
N ARG A 108 -6.79 15.84 -3.65
CA ARG A 108 -7.36 14.74 -4.44
C ARG A 108 -7.12 13.36 -3.86
N ALA A 109 -6.25 13.23 -2.86
CA ALA A 109 -5.82 11.94 -2.33
C ALA A 109 -6.99 11.07 -1.83
N ALA A 110 -7.95 11.65 -1.10
CA ALA A 110 -9.08 10.89 -0.58
C ALA A 110 -9.99 10.35 -1.70
N GLU A 111 -10.28 11.19 -2.69
CA GLU A 111 -11.08 10.82 -3.87
C GLU A 111 -10.41 9.70 -4.67
N VAL A 112 -9.13 9.86 -5.00
CA VAL A 112 -8.36 8.90 -5.79
C VAL A 112 -8.22 7.57 -5.05
N LEU A 113 -7.95 7.59 -3.73
CA LEU A 113 -7.89 6.36 -2.93
C LEU A 113 -9.22 5.60 -3.01
N GLN A 114 -10.36 6.27 -2.90
CA GLN A 114 -11.67 5.63 -3.00
C GLN A 114 -11.90 5.02 -4.38
N GLN A 115 -11.48 5.69 -5.45
CA GLN A 115 -11.57 5.17 -6.82
C GLN A 115 -10.68 3.93 -7.02
N LEU A 116 -9.44 3.96 -6.51
CA LEU A 116 -8.53 2.81 -6.52
C LEU A 116 -9.12 1.61 -5.75
N VAL A 117 -9.61 1.83 -4.53
CA VAL A 117 -10.24 0.79 -3.70
C VAL A 117 -11.45 0.18 -4.40
N THR A 118 -12.30 1.02 -5.01
CA THR A 118 -13.49 0.55 -5.75
C THR A 118 -13.09 -0.31 -6.93
N ARG A 119 -12.12 0.15 -7.73
CA ARG A 119 -11.68 -0.59 -8.91
C ARG A 119 -11.02 -1.92 -8.54
N ILE A 120 -10.14 -1.93 -7.55
CA ILE A 120 -9.44 -3.15 -7.11
C ILE A 120 -10.43 -4.20 -6.60
N ASN A 121 -11.44 -3.80 -5.82
CA ASN A 121 -12.46 -4.72 -5.32
C ASN A 121 -13.37 -5.26 -6.44
N ALA A 122 -13.69 -4.44 -7.44
CA ALA A 122 -14.45 -4.90 -8.59
C ALA A 122 -13.65 -5.91 -9.45
N ASP A 123 -12.34 -5.70 -9.58
CA ASP A 123 -11.46 -6.62 -10.27
C ASP A 123 -11.31 -7.94 -9.51
N GLY A 124 -11.21 -7.94 -8.17
CA GLY A 124 -11.06 -9.14 -7.34
C GLY A 124 -9.64 -9.71 -7.30
#